data_AF-A0A401GRF7-F1
#
_entry.id   AF-A0A401GRF7-F1
#
_cell.length_a   1.000
_cell.length_b   1.000
_cell.length_c   1.000
_cell.angle_alpha   90.00
_cell.angle_beta   90.00
_cell.angle_gamma   90.00
#
_symmetry.space_group_name_H-M   'P 1'
#
loop_
_entity.id
_entity.type
_entity.pdbx_description
1 polymer ?
#
loop_
_entity_poly.entity_id
_entity_poly.type
_entity_poly.pdbx_seq_one_letter_code
_entity_poly.pdbx_strand_id
1 'polypeptide(L)'
;MLINSPDATVSTERTMGAMAELVEAGRVKYLGLSECSADTLRRAHAVHLISALQVEYSPFTPDIEDDKISLLKTARELGVTIIAYSPLGRGLITSK
;
A
#
# COMPACT_ATOMS: atom_id res chain seq x y z
N MET A 1 7.42 3.08 -7.79
CA MET A 1 8.06 3.62 -6.58
C MET A 1 7.13 3.37 -5.42
N LEU A 2 7.59 2.71 -4.37
CA LEU A 2 6.82 2.48 -3.14
C LEU A 2 7.04 3.64 -2.18
N ILE A 3 5.95 4.13 -1.60
CA ILE A 3 5.95 5.25 -0.67
C ILE A 3 5.50 4.72 0.69
N ASN A 4 6.37 4.85 1.68
CA ASN A 4 6.01 4.60 3.07
C ASN A 4 5.37 5.88 3.61
N SER A 5 4.18 5.80 4.21
CA SER A 5 3.44 6.98 4.71
C SER A 5 3.40 7.10 6.25
N PRO A 6 4.52 7.03 7.00
CA PRO A 6 4.50 7.18 8.44
C PRO A 6 4.48 8.64 8.92
N ASP A 7 4.66 9.61 8.01
CA ASP A 7 4.73 11.03 8.40
C ASP A 7 3.34 11.62 8.65
N ALA A 8 2.97 11.72 9.92
CA ALA A 8 1.70 12.30 10.36
C ALA A 8 1.61 13.82 10.14
N THR A 9 2.72 14.49 9.82
CA THR A 9 2.75 15.96 9.64
C THR A 9 2.48 16.39 8.22
N VAL A 10 2.60 15.47 7.25
CA VAL A 10 2.38 15.74 5.82
C VAL A 10 1.15 14.98 5.36
N SER A 11 0.20 15.70 4.75
CA SER A 11 -0.99 15.03 4.22
C SER A 11 -0.63 14.07 3.08
N THR A 12 -1.38 12.96 3.01
CA THR A 12 -1.22 11.94 1.98
C THR A 12 -1.35 12.55 0.58
N GLU A 13 -2.29 13.48 0.40
CA GLU A 13 -2.60 14.12 -0.87
C GLU A 13 -1.45 14.99 -1.34
N ARG A 14 -0.81 15.73 -0.43
CA ARG A 14 0.37 16.55 -0.75
C ARG A 14 1.53 15.67 -1.20
N THR A 15 1.75 14.56 -0.49
CA THR A 15 2.81 13.60 -0.86
C THR A 15 2.51 12.99 -2.23
N MET A 16 1.28 12.54 -2.47
CA MET A 16 0.90 11.94 -3.76
C MET A 16 0.99 12.95 -4.91
N GLY A 17 0.63 14.22 -4.70
CA GLY A 17 0.77 15.26 -5.71
C GLY A 17 2.21 15.45 -6.16
N ALA A 18 3.14 15.59 -5.21
CA ALA A 18 4.57 15.69 -5.54
C ALA A 18 5.09 14.43 -6.25
N MET A 19 4.57 13.25 -5.90
CA MET A 19 4.94 11.99 -6.54
C MET A 19 4.35 11.84 -7.95
N ALA A 20 3.17 12.41 -8.21
CA ALA A 20 2.55 12.46 -9.53
C ALA A 20 3.40 13.29 -10.51
N GLU A 21 3.95 14.42 -10.07
CA GLU A 21 4.87 15.23 -10.90
C GLU A 21 6.09 14.42 -11.38
N LEU A 22 6.60 13.48 -10.55
CA LEU A 22 7.69 12.59 -10.94
C LEU A 22 7.25 11.55 -11.98
N VAL A 23 5.98 11.16 -11.97
CA VAL A 23 5.40 10.28 -13.00
C VAL A 23 5.26 11.04 -14.31
N GLU A 24 4.71 12.25 -14.26
CA GLU A 24 4.56 13.12 -15.43
C GLU A 24 5.91 13.47 -16.07
N ALA A 25 6.94 13.71 -15.25
CA ALA A 25 8.31 13.92 -15.71
C ALA A 25 8.99 12.64 -16.24
N GLY A 26 8.30 11.49 -16.26
CA GLY A 26 8.82 10.21 -16.75
C GLY A 26 9.90 9.59 -15.86
N ARG A 27 10.11 10.11 -14.65
CA ARG A 27 11.13 9.61 -13.71
C ARG A 27 10.71 8.34 -13.01
N VAL A 28 9.39 8.14 -12.87
CA VAL A 28 8.78 6.95 -12.26
C VAL A 28 7.62 6.50 -13.14
N LYS A 29 7.48 5.19 -13.36
CA LYS A 29 6.37 4.65 -14.17
C LYS A 29 5.08 4.45 -13.40
N TYR A 30 5.19 4.00 -12.15
CA TYR A 30 4.05 3.59 -11.32
C TYR A 30 4.27 3.99 -9.87
N LEU A 31 3.20 4.34 -9.18
CA LEU A 31 3.20 4.61 -7.74
C LEU A 31 2.64 3.42 -6.97
N GLY A 32 3.16 3.21 -5.78
CA GLY A 32 2.65 2.24 -4.84
C GLY A 32 2.82 2.73 -3.41
N LEU A 33 2.07 2.14 -2.49
CA LEU A 33 2.10 2.47 -1.07
C LEU A 33 2.63 1.30 -0.26
N SER A 34 3.11 1.59 0.93
CA SER A 34 3.48 0.61 1.94
C SER A 34 2.72 0.93 3.23
N GLU A 35 2.17 -0.11 3.87
CA GLU A 35 1.68 -0.04 5.26
C GLU A 35 0.69 1.10 5.55
N CYS A 36 -0.27 1.29 4.65
CA CYS A 36 -1.29 2.32 4.81
C CYS A 36 -2.66 1.73 5.21
N SER A 37 -3.50 2.56 5.81
CA SER A 37 -4.90 2.21 6.08
C SER A 37 -5.73 2.23 4.81
N ALA A 38 -6.92 1.61 4.85
CA ALA A 38 -7.87 1.64 3.74
C ALA A 38 -8.29 3.06 3.34
N ASP A 39 -8.45 3.96 4.33
CA ASP A 39 -8.75 5.38 4.09
C ASP A 39 -7.60 6.08 3.36
N THR A 40 -6.36 5.92 3.85
CA THR A 40 -5.18 6.49 3.20
C THR A 40 -5.02 5.97 1.78
N LEU A 41 -5.28 4.67 1.53
CA LEU A 41 -5.26 4.10 0.19
C LEU A 41 -6.27 4.79 -0.74
N ARG A 42 -7.52 5.00 -0.30
CA ARG A 42 -8.55 5.69 -1.10
C ARG A 42 -8.17 7.13 -1.41
N ARG A 43 -7.71 7.89 -0.40
CA ARG A 43 -7.32 9.29 -0.57
C ARG A 43 -6.12 9.42 -1.51
N ALA A 44 -5.12 8.55 -1.38
CA ALA A 44 -3.99 8.52 -2.29
C ALA A 44 -4.40 8.18 -3.73
N HIS A 45 -5.22 7.14 -3.90
CA HIS A 45 -5.70 6.68 -5.20
C HIS A 45 -6.58 7.70 -5.92
N ALA A 46 -7.29 8.55 -5.17
CA ALA A 46 -8.06 9.67 -5.72
C ALA A 46 -7.16 10.79 -6.30
N VAL A 47 -5.92 10.94 -5.82
CA VAL A 47 -4.96 11.92 -6.34
C VAL A 47 -4.23 11.37 -7.56
N HIS A 48 -3.70 10.15 -7.47
CA HIS A 48 -3.06 9.47 -8.59
C HIS A 48 -3.24 7.96 -8.44
N LEU A 49 -3.41 7.24 -9.56
CA LEU A 49 -3.55 5.79 -9.57
C LEU A 49 -2.42 5.12 -8.78
N ILE A 50 -2.79 4.35 -7.77
CA ILE A 50 -1.88 3.49 -7.00
C ILE A 50 -1.91 2.10 -7.62
N SER A 51 -0.77 1.62 -8.11
CA SER A 51 -0.68 0.34 -8.80
C SER A 51 -0.51 -0.84 -7.84
N ALA A 52 0.18 -0.62 -6.72
CA ALA A 52 0.46 -1.67 -5.75
C ALA A 52 0.45 -1.15 -4.30
N LEU A 53 0.07 -2.03 -3.38
CA LEU A 53 0.14 -1.83 -1.94
C LEU A 53 0.95 -2.98 -1.32
N GLN A 54 2.05 -2.66 -0.64
CA GLN A 54 2.87 -3.61 0.10
C GLN A 54 2.47 -3.64 1.59
N VAL A 55 2.19 -4.83 2.12
CA VAL A 55 1.71 -5.05 3.50
C VAL A 55 2.18 -6.41 4.04
N GLU A 56 2.21 -6.56 5.37
CA GLU A 56 2.46 -7.87 5.98
C GLU A 56 1.26 -8.77 5.70
N TYR A 57 1.51 -9.94 5.12
CA TYR A 57 0.44 -10.89 4.90
C TYR A 57 0.98 -12.32 4.86
N SER A 58 0.48 -13.14 5.78
CA SER A 58 0.81 -14.56 5.89
C SER A 58 -0.34 -15.29 6.60
N PRO A 59 -0.36 -16.64 6.66
CA PRO A 59 -1.34 -17.36 7.45
C PRO A 59 -1.38 -16.99 8.95
N PHE A 60 -0.31 -16.37 9.46
CA PHE A 60 -0.21 -15.91 10.86
C PHE A 60 -0.50 -14.41 11.02
N THR A 61 -0.67 -13.68 9.91
CA THR A 61 -0.94 -12.24 9.87
C THR A 61 -1.99 -11.96 8.80
N PRO A 62 -3.24 -12.44 8.98
CA PRO A 62 -4.32 -12.25 8.01
C PRO A 62 -5.06 -10.91 8.19
N ASP A 63 -4.53 -9.96 8.99
CA ASP A 63 -5.21 -8.76 9.45
C ASP A 63 -5.84 -7.93 8.32
N ILE A 64 -5.22 -7.90 7.14
CA ILE A 64 -5.74 -7.17 5.97
C ILE A 64 -7.09 -7.69 5.46
N GLU A 65 -7.45 -8.93 5.82
CA GLU A 65 -8.73 -9.58 5.50
C GLU A 65 -9.86 -9.18 6.46
N ASP A 66 -9.56 -8.68 7.66
CA ASP A 66 -10.56 -8.32 8.66
C ASP A 66 -11.47 -7.20 8.14
N ASP A 67 -12.79 -7.38 8.23
CA ASP A 67 -13.79 -6.41 7.77
C ASP A 67 -13.65 -5.03 8.45
N LYS A 68 -13.11 -4.96 9.68
CA LYS A 68 -12.84 -3.69 10.38
C LYS A 68 -11.66 -2.94 9.77
N ILE A 69 -10.64 -3.66 9.28
CA ILE A 69 -9.48 -3.08 8.62
C ILE A 69 -9.82 -2.80 7.15
N SER A 70 -10.57 -3.69 6.50
CA SER A 70 -11.12 -3.57 5.14
C SER A 70 -10.07 -3.27 4.05
N LEU A 71 -8.79 -3.55 4.31
CA LEU A 71 -7.70 -3.16 3.42
C LEU A 71 -7.67 -4.01 2.15
N LEU A 72 -7.78 -5.33 2.26
CA LEU A 72 -7.83 -6.23 1.11
C LEU A 72 -9.08 -5.97 0.25
N LYS A 73 -10.22 -5.72 0.89
CA LYS A 73 -11.46 -5.36 0.19
C LYS A 73 -11.30 -4.06 -0.59
N THR A 74 -10.74 -3.02 0.04
CA THR A 74 -10.49 -1.72 -0.59
C THR A 74 -9.50 -1.83 -1.76
N ALA A 75 -8.42 -2.59 -1.60
CA ALA A 75 -7.46 -2.81 -2.68
C ALA A 75 -8.12 -3.50 -3.89
N ARG A 76 -8.98 -4.51 -3.66
CA ARG A 76 -9.75 -5.18 -4.73
C ARG A 76 -10.71 -4.22 -5.44
N GLU A 77 -11.45 -3.40 -4.69
CA GLU A 77 -12.38 -2.42 -5.25
C GLU A 77 -11.69 -1.38 -6.14
N LEU A 78 -10.49 -0.94 -5.75
CA LEU A 78 -9.69 0.05 -6.48
C LEU A 78 -8.79 -0.57 -7.57
N GLY A 79 -8.77 -1.89 -7.72
CA GLY A 79 -7.89 -2.57 -8.68
C GLY A 79 -6.40 -2.49 -8.32
N VAL A 80 -6.06 -2.36 -7.03
CA VAL A 80 -4.68 -2.23 -6.52
C VAL A 80 -4.11 -3.61 -6.22
N THR A 81 -2.89 -3.89 -6.70
CA THR A 81 -2.22 -5.17 -6.44
C THR A 81 -1.67 -5.23 -5.01
N ILE A 82 -1.94 -6.31 -4.28
CA ILE A 82 -1.32 -6.57 -2.97
C ILE A 82 0.03 -7.26 -3.17
N ILE A 83 1.07 -6.73 -2.53
CA ILE A 83 2.40 -7.32 -2.45
C ILE A 83 2.64 -7.72 -0.99
N ALA A 84 2.54 -9.02 -0.70
CA ALA A 84 2.80 -9.55 0.63
C ALA A 84 4.31 -9.51 0.93
N TYR A 85 4.71 -8.84 2.00
CA TYR A 85 6.02 -9.08 2.62
C TYR A 85 5.87 -10.05 3.79
N SER A 86 6.99 -10.68 4.18
CA SER A 86 7.03 -11.74 5.19
C SER A 86 6.00 -12.87 4.97
N PRO A 87 5.77 -13.35 3.73
CA PRO A 87 4.73 -14.36 3.46
C PRO A 87 4.98 -15.69 4.19
N LEU A 88 6.23 -15.94 4.61
CA LEU A 88 6.63 -17.11 5.39
C LEU A 88 6.54 -16.91 6.91
N GLY A 89 5.74 -15.94 7.37
CA GLY A 89 5.53 -15.65 8.79
C GLY A 89 6.84 -15.36 9.51
N ARG A 90 7.73 -14.56 8.90
CA ARG A 90 9.07 -14.25 9.44
C ARG A 90 9.93 -15.48 9.79
N GLY A 91 9.74 -16.58 9.05
CA GLY A 91 10.51 -17.81 9.21
C GLY A 91 9.78 -18.92 9.99
N LEU A 92 8.57 -18.67 10.48
CA LEU A 92 7.76 -19.65 11.22
C LEU A 92 7.53 -20.95 10.44
N ILE A 93 7.44 -20.90 9.11
CA ILE A 93 7.17 -22.08 8.26
C ILE A 93 8.41 -22.67 7.57
N THR A 94 9.59 -22.11 7.78
CA THR A 94 10.83 -22.58 7.12
C THR A 94 11.73 -23.44 8.01
N SER A 95 11.25 -23.87 9.19
CA SER A 95 11.90 -24.84 10.09
C SER A 95 13.44 -24.73 10.14
N LYS A 96 13.94 -23.64 10.74
CA LYS A 96 15.29 -23.57 11.29
C LYS A 96 15.21 -23.31 12.79
#